data_AF-A0A4S1FIM9-F1
#
_entry.id   AF-A0A4S1FIM9-F1
#
_cell.length_a   1.000
_cell.length_b   1.000
_cell.length_c   1.000
_cell.angle_alpha   90.00
_cell.angle_beta   90.00
_cell.angle_gamma   90.00
#
_symmetry.space_group_name_H-M   'P 1'
#
loop_
_entity.id
_entity.type
_entity.pdbx_description
1 polymer ?
#
loop_
_entity_poly.entity_id
_entity_poly.type
_entity_poly.pdbx_seq_one_letter_code
_entity_poly.pdbx_strand_id
1 'polypeptide(L)'
;GSDVEVAGLGNTTDRLPPALREAPLARASLLVQEDLILMRRGDDGWRLAAGSLCFPSSWSLQEKFGKPLQEIHAPVPGFGPGTRPADLINRMF
;
A
#
# COMPACT_ATOMS: atom_id res chain seq x y z
N GLY A 1 -11.33 0.22 3.73
CA GLY A 1 -12.70 0.71 3.57
C GLY A 1 -13.43 -0.19 2.59
N SER A 2 -14.75 -0.12 2.52
CA SER A 2 -15.57 -0.99 1.66
C SER A 2 -15.37 -0.77 0.15
N ASP A 3 -14.64 0.26 -0.26
CA ASP A 3 -14.40 0.63 -1.67
C ASP A 3 -12.99 0.23 -2.16
N VAL A 4 -12.52 -0.95 -1.74
CA VAL A 4 -11.21 -1.47 -2.16
C VAL A 4 -11.44 -2.54 -3.21
N GLU A 5 -11.33 -2.15 -4.48
CA GLU A 5 -11.27 -3.11 -5.57
C GLU A 5 -9.82 -3.54 -5.77
N VAL A 6 -9.54 -4.82 -5.53
CA VAL A 6 -8.24 -5.43 -5.77
C VAL A 6 -8.28 -6.09 -7.15
N ALA A 7 -7.73 -5.43 -8.17
CA ALA A 7 -7.64 -5.97 -9.51
C ALA A 7 -6.32 -6.74 -9.72
N GLY A 8 -6.38 -7.92 -10.35
CA GLY A 8 -5.18 -8.65 -10.85
C GLY A 8 -4.67 -9.83 -10.01
N LEU A 9 -5.46 -10.43 -9.12
CA LEU A 9 -4.99 -11.44 -8.15
C LEU A 9 -5.38 -12.91 -8.47
N GLY A 10 -5.76 -13.23 -9.71
CA GLY A 10 -6.23 -14.59 -10.09
C GLY A 10 -5.67 -15.12 -11.41
N ASN A 11 -5.62 -16.44 -11.54
CA ASN A 11 -5.09 -17.26 -12.64
C ASN A 11 -5.84 -17.10 -13.99
N THR A 12 -6.48 -15.97 -14.23
CA THR A 12 -7.23 -15.67 -15.46
C THR A 12 -6.98 -14.22 -15.84
N THR A 13 -6.03 -14.02 -16.76
CA THR A 13 -5.85 -12.80 -17.54
C THR A 13 -5.78 -11.50 -16.74
N ASP A 14 -4.68 -11.40 -16.02
CA ASP A 14 -3.82 -10.23 -15.78
C ASP A 14 -4.07 -9.03 -16.72
N ARG A 15 -5.09 -8.23 -16.42
CA ARG A 15 -5.23 -6.90 -17.03
C ARG A 15 -6.04 -6.01 -16.12
N LEU A 16 -5.43 -4.90 -15.71
CA LEU A 16 -6.17 -3.78 -15.14
C LEU A 16 -7.40 -3.47 -16.03
N PRO A 17 -8.55 -3.14 -15.42
CA PRO A 17 -9.69 -2.58 -16.14
C PRO A 17 -9.20 -1.49 -17.10
N PRO A 18 -9.76 -1.36 -18.31
CA PRO A 18 -9.32 -0.36 -19.29
C PRO A 18 -9.18 1.05 -18.71
N ALA A 19 -10.09 1.44 -17.82
CA ALA A 19 -10.07 2.73 -17.13
C ALA A 19 -8.84 2.93 -16.21
N LEU A 20 -8.26 1.85 -15.68
CA LEU A 20 -7.11 1.90 -14.77
C LEU A 20 -5.76 1.72 -15.47
N ARG A 21 -5.73 1.31 -16.74
CA ARG A 21 -4.45 1.14 -17.49
C ARG A 21 -3.72 2.46 -17.71
N GLU A 22 -4.46 3.53 -17.92
CA GLU A 22 -3.91 4.88 -18.06
C GLU A 22 -3.84 5.62 -16.72
N ALA A 23 -4.15 4.95 -15.60
CA ALA A 23 -3.98 5.56 -14.29
C ALA A 23 -2.49 5.90 -14.08
N PRO A 24 -2.15 7.10 -13.59
CA PRO A 24 -0.76 7.52 -13.43
C PRO A 24 0.10 6.53 -12.62
N LEU A 25 -0.47 5.93 -11.57
CA LEU A 25 0.24 4.93 -10.76
C LEU A 25 0.56 3.65 -11.55
N ALA A 26 -0.37 3.18 -12.39
CA ALA A 26 -0.14 2.02 -13.26
C ALA A 26 0.93 2.30 -14.32
N ARG A 27 0.94 3.53 -14.88
CA ARG A 27 1.99 3.95 -15.82
C ARG A 27 3.34 4.07 -15.12
N ALA A 28 3.38 4.63 -13.92
CA ALA A 28 4.59 4.82 -13.14
C ALA A 28 5.21 3.49 -12.71
N SER A 29 4.40 2.50 -12.30
CA SER A 29 4.92 1.20 -11.87
C SER A 29 5.56 0.40 -13.00
N LEU A 30 5.20 0.68 -14.25
CA LEU A 30 5.84 0.08 -15.43
C LEU A 30 7.17 0.74 -15.82
N LEU A 31 7.55 1.85 -15.16
CA LEU A 31 8.79 2.57 -15.44
C LEU A 31 9.91 2.29 -14.43
N VAL A 32 9.61 1.56 -13.35
CA VAL A 32 10.53 1.23 -12.27
C VAL A 32 10.42 -0.25 -11.92
N GLN A 33 11.43 -0.80 -11.25
CA GLN A 33 11.40 -2.19 -10.82
C GLN A 33 10.70 -2.37 -9.46
N GLU A 34 10.66 -1.30 -8.68
CA GLU A 34 10.17 -1.29 -7.32
C GLU A 34 8.63 -1.32 -7.25
N ASP A 35 8.13 -1.94 -6.17
CA ASP A 35 6.73 -1.79 -5.79
C ASP A 35 6.45 -0.35 -5.35
N LEU A 36 5.37 0.24 -5.89
CA LEU A 36 5.00 1.63 -5.62
C LEU A 36 3.81 1.68 -4.68
N ILE A 37 4.00 2.30 -3.51
CA ILE A 37 2.93 2.54 -2.52
C ILE A 37 2.73 4.03 -2.35
N LEU A 38 1.49 4.49 -2.46
CA LEU A 38 1.10 5.87 -2.21
C LEU A 38 0.48 6.00 -0.83
N MET A 39 1.12 6.82 -0.01
CA MET A 39 0.67 7.16 1.33
C MET A 39 -0.01 8.52 1.31
N ARG A 40 -1.14 8.64 2.01
CA ARG A 40 -1.87 9.89 2.18
C ARG A 40 -1.88 10.28 3.65
N ARG A 41 -1.51 11.52 3.94
CA ARG A 41 -1.58 12.08 5.30
C ARG A 41 -3.03 12.31 5.71
N GLY A 42 -3.38 11.87 6.91
CA GLY A 42 -4.65 12.14 7.59
C GLY A 42 -4.44 12.37 9.07
N ASP A 43 -5.53 12.44 9.84
CA ASP A 43 -5.49 12.77 11.27
C ASP A 43 -4.79 11.70 12.12
N ASP A 44 -4.77 10.45 11.65
CA ASP A 44 -4.15 9.30 12.32
C ASP A 44 -2.80 8.88 11.71
N GLY A 45 -2.20 9.76 10.90
CA GLY A 45 -0.88 9.57 10.29
C GLY A 45 -0.95 9.28 8.78
N TRP A 46 0.01 8.49 8.29
CA TRP A 46 0.12 8.16 6.87
C TRP A 46 -0.64 6.88 6.53
N ARG A 47 -1.63 6.97 5.66
CA ARG A 47 -2.49 5.83 5.26
C ARG A 47 -2.13 5.31 3.88
N LEU A 48 -2.10 3.99 3.71
CA LEU A 48 -1.99 3.37 2.39
C LEU A 48 -3.24 3.69 1.56
N ALA A 49 -3.08 4.55 0.56
CA ALA A 49 -4.18 5.09 -0.24
C ALA A 49 -4.27 4.47 -1.64
N ALA A 50 -3.14 4.01 -2.17
CA ALA A 50 -3.06 3.26 -3.43
C ALA A 50 -1.73 2.49 -3.48
N GLY A 51 -1.64 1.48 -4.35
CA GLY A 51 -0.39 0.78 -4.58
C GLY A 51 -0.39 -0.06 -5.85
N SER A 52 0.80 -0.26 -6.40
CA SER A 52 1.12 -1.30 -7.39
C SER A 52 2.14 -2.22 -6.71
N LEU A 53 1.69 -3.42 -6.32
CA LEU A 53 2.45 -4.37 -5.51
C LEU A 53 2.56 -5.70 -6.25
N CYS A 54 3.72 -5.92 -6.87
CA CYS A 54 3.98 -7.06 -7.74
C CYS A 54 4.82 -8.15 -7.06
N PHE A 55 5.70 -7.79 -6.11
CA PHE A 55 6.59 -8.76 -5.45
C PHE A 55 6.74 -8.52 -3.93
N PRO A 56 5.66 -8.64 -3.14
CA PRO A 56 5.69 -8.35 -1.72
C PRO A 56 6.44 -9.40 -0.88
N SER A 57 7.04 -8.94 0.22
CA SER A 57 7.62 -9.81 1.26
C SER A 57 6.56 -10.23 2.28
N SER A 58 5.78 -11.27 1.96
CA SER A 58 4.83 -11.93 2.87
C SER A 58 3.64 -11.07 3.35
N TRP A 59 3.16 -10.14 2.50
CA TRP A 59 1.94 -9.35 2.76
C TRP A 59 1.18 -9.08 1.45
N SER A 60 -0.06 -8.58 1.52
CA SER A 60 -0.84 -8.19 0.34
C SER A 60 -1.49 -6.81 0.50
N LEU A 61 -1.74 -6.11 -0.63
CA LEU A 61 -2.49 -4.85 -0.61
C LEU A 61 -3.85 -5.04 0.06
N GLN A 62 -4.55 -6.14 -0.22
CA GLN A 62 -5.85 -6.41 0.39
C GLN A 62 -5.79 -6.41 1.92
N GLU A 63 -4.72 -6.95 2.50
CA GLU A 63 -4.53 -7.02 3.95
C GLU A 63 -4.21 -5.64 4.56
N LYS A 64 -3.47 -4.79 3.84
CA LYS A 64 -2.91 -3.54 4.41
C LYS A 64 -3.60 -2.27 3.92
N PHE A 65 -4.45 -2.35 2.89
CA PHE A 65 -5.04 -1.18 2.27
C PHE A 65 -5.87 -0.37 3.25
N GLY A 66 -5.66 0.94 3.19
CA GLY A 66 -6.39 1.88 4.02
C GLY A 66 -5.99 1.79 5.49
N LYS A 67 -4.94 1.07 5.88
CA LYS A 67 -4.41 1.14 7.25
C LYS A 67 -3.38 2.27 7.37
N PRO A 68 -3.26 2.92 8.54
CA PRO A 68 -2.18 3.85 8.81
C PRO A 68 -0.85 3.10 9.00
N LEU A 69 0.27 3.80 8.82
CA LEU A 69 1.61 3.23 8.69
C LEU A 69 2.04 2.41 9.91
N GLN A 70 1.64 2.82 11.12
CA GLN A 70 1.87 2.10 12.36
C GLN A 70 1.10 0.77 12.44
N GLU A 71 -0.10 0.69 11.85
CA GLU A 71 -0.90 -0.54 11.82
C GLU A 71 -0.40 -1.50 10.74
N ILE A 72 0.12 -0.97 9.63
CA ILE A 72 0.78 -1.78 8.59
C ILE A 72 1.95 -2.56 9.20
N HIS A 73 2.73 -1.90 10.05
CA HIS A 73 3.91 -2.47 10.72
C HIS A 73 3.64 -3.17 12.05
N ALA A 74 2.40 -3.23 12.52
CA ALA A 74 2.05 -3.88 13.78
C ALA A 74 2.61 -5.33 13.95
N PRO A 75 2.68 -6.16 12.89
CA PRO A 75 3.29 -7.49 13.01
C PRO A 75 4.81 -7.50 13.19
N VAL A 76 5.50 -6.38 12.94
CA VAL A 76 6.96 -6.28 13.06
C VAL A 76 7.32 -5.99 14.53
N PRO A 77 8.10 -6.86 15.20
CA PRO A 77 8.45 -6.67 16.61
C PRO A 77 9.06 -5.29 16.87
N GLY A 78 8.46 -4.53 17.78
CA GLY A 78 8.93 -3.19 18.16
C GLY A 78 8.43 -2.03 17.27
N PHE A 79 7.64 -2.28 16.22
CA PHE A 79 7.13 -1.26 15.30
C PHE A 79 5.60 -1.05 15.36
N GLY A 80 4.94 -1.69 16.32
CA GLY A 80 3.50 -1.48 16.54
C GLY A 80 3.16 -0.12 17.14
N PRO A 81 1.85 0.23 17.18
CA PRO A 81 1.38 1.48 17.78
C PRO A 81 1.90 1.69 19.20
N GLY A 82 2.29 2.93 19.52
CA GLY A 82 2.81 3.30 20.84
C GLY A 82 4.28 3.01 21.07
N THR A 83 5.01 2.44 20.08
CA THR A 83 6.46 2.30 20.16
C THR A 83 7.17 3.53 19.59
N ARG A 84 8.36 3.83 20.12
CA ARG A 84 9.21 4.92 19.63
C ARG A 84 9.50 4.82 18.11
N PRO A 85 9.80 3.64 17.53
CA PRO A 85 9.97 3.51 16.08
C PRO A 85 8.72 3.93 15.27
N ALA A 86 7.52 3.55 15.73
CA ALA A 86 6.27 3.95 15.06
C ALA A 86 6.08 5.47 15.06
N ASP A 87 6.36 6.13 16.19
CA ASP A 87 6.26 7.58 16.31
C ASP A 87 7.27 8.31 15.41
N LEU A 88 8.49 7.78 15.29
CA LEU A 88 9.52 8.36 14.43
C LEU A 88 9.14 8.28 12.95
N ILE A 89 8.66 7.11 12.51
CA ILE A 89 8.25 6.88 11.13
C ILE A 89 7.11 7.83 10.75
N ASN A 90 6.10 7.99 11.61
CA ASN A 90 4.97 8.88 11.35
C ASN A 90 5.34 10.37 11.28
N ARG A 91 6.51 10.77 11.81
CA ARG A 91 7.00 12.15 11.76
C ARG A 91 7.92 12.43 10.59
N MET A 92 8.68 11.43 10.12
CA MET A 92 9.66 11.59 9.05
C MET A 92 9.01 11.76 7.69
N PHE A 93 7.88 11.09 7.49
CA PHE A 93 7.03 11.29 6.32
C PHE A 93 6.04 12.41 6.63
#